data_AF-A0A1Z5LER7-F1
#
_entry.id   AF-A0A1Z5LER7-F1
#
_cell.length_a   1.000
_cell.length_b   1.000
_cell.length_c   1.000
_cell.angle_alpha   90.00
_cell.angle_beta   90.00
_cell.angle_gamma   90.00
#
_symmetry.space_group_name_H-M   'P 1'
#
loop_
_entity.id
_entity.type
_entity.pdbx_description
1 polymer ?
#
loop_
_entity_poly.entity_id
_entity_poly.type
_entity_poly.pdbx_seq_one_letter_code
_entity_poly.pdbx_strand_id
1 'polypeptide(L)'
;MLWSFRRLPQKAKRICKTPQVPPTTYIANFHGVVAGRTYIRQSSSYSTIYSQLYWINGTREDVSVNWRMVSDVMEFPSSAAESEEDLQNRSSAIYSATDALSVGKAPNLESAYSYNFLTKLPAIDSLSQPLRLYLRHSRNGAPLASARLKPLSPKHATGNMGAHFGEAVLHQSSPFEPTLAIIKFENLRYSANLFKISRTSLSYRDTQCPPSTTVFDPWQQDPLGVPPPKLGTPDQYSVGDLSGKYGLLIGKDAAYYRLLDPTLPLYGPNSVIGRALTVYRTDSVPLVCVNIVPVGNKLVTGQVIFNEPISGNVILSQTVNDPDDDTYISAELCWSTGADSTVDHNWHIHEHPVQGGRRGRSTTECQPAGGHYNPDKADKGDVYSSHCNKWAQFRCEAGDLSLRLEPFSIPPCASGRAKYHFVDSNVALSGPSSVLRKSIVIHADHYRGPRVICGNIDTDQ
;
A
#
# COMPACT_ATOMS: atom_id res chain seq x y z
N MET A 1 32.47 -60.38 19.99
CA MET A 1 31.73 -60.24 21.27
C MET A 1 31.51 -58.74 21.47
N LEU A 2 30.39 -58.22 20.97
CA LEU A 2 30.07 -56.79 20.91
C LEU A 2 28.73 -56.55 21.59
N TRP A 3 28.70 -55.51 22.40
CA TRP A 3 27.74 -55.24 23.46
C TRP A 3 26.33 -54.87 22.96
N SER A 4 25.35 -55.28 23.77
CA SER A 4 23.93 -54.98 23.67
C SER A 4 23.63 -53.53 24.09
N PHE A 5 22.86 -52.80 23.28
CA PHE A 5 22.07 -51.66 23.73
C PHE A 5 20.60 -51.88 23.32
N ARG A 6 19.76 -52.09 24.32
CA ARG A 6 18.30 -52.17 24.21
C ARG A 6 17.75 -50.83 23.72
N ARG A 7 16.96 -50.86 22.63
CA ARG A 7 16.16 -49.71 22.17
C ARG A 7 15.06 -49.39 23.20
N LEU A 8 15.08 -48.18 23.74
CA LEU A 8 13.92 -47.58 24.40
C LEU A 8 13.00 -46.97 23.31
N PRO A 9 11.67 -47.13 23.40
CA PRO A 9 10.77 -46.49 22.45
C PRO A 9 10.60 -45.01 22.82
N GLN A 10 11.12 -44.11 21.98
CA GLN A 10 10.76 -42.69 22.02
C GLN A 10 9.29 -42.53 21.61
N LYS A 11 8.38 -42.44 22.59
CA LYS A 11 7.09 -41.79 22.36
C LYS A 11 7.34 -40.29 22.24
N ALA A 12 7.58 -39.82 21.01
CA ALA A 12 7.48 -38.41 20.69
C ALA A 12 6.01 -37.98 20.91
N LYS A 13 5.71 -37.40 22.08
CA LYS A 13 4.49 -36.63 22.26
C LYS A 13 4.57 -35.46 21.28
N ARG A 14 3.84 -35.55 20.15
CA ARG A 14 3.46 -34.38 19.38
C ARG A 14 2.65 -33.50 20.32
N ILE A 15 3.30 -32.52 20.92
CA ILE A 15 2.60 -31.38 21.50
C ILE A 15 2.08 -30.62 20.28
N CYS A 16 0.84 -30.92 19.87
CA CYS A 16 0.09 -30.00 19.04
C CYS A 16 -0.07 -28.75 19.91
N LYS A 17 0.81 -27.75 19.71
CA LYS A 17 0.57 -26.40 20.21
C LYS A 17 -0.82 -26.05 19.68
N THR A 18 -1.76 -25.78 20.59
CA THR A 18 -3.08 -25.26 20.22
C THR A 18 -2.86 -24.15 19.20
N PRO A 19 -3.68 -24.06 18.13
CA PRO A 19 -3.57 -22.96 17.18
C PRO A 19 -3.64 -21.67 18.00
N GLN A 20 -2.51 -20.96 18.13
CA GLN A 20 -2.54 -19.64 18.74
C GLN A 20 -3.39 -18.80 17.79
N VAL A 21 -4.55 -18.34 18.30
CA VAL A 21 -5.36 -17.37 17.58
C VAL A 21 -4.42 -16.22 17.21
N PRO A 22 -4.32 -15.86 15.91
CA PRO A 22 -3.43 -14.79 15.50
C PRO A 22 -3.80 -13.51 16.26
N PRO A 23 -2.82 -12.67 16.63
CA PRO A 23 -3.09 -11.43 17.32
C PRO A 23 -4.06 -10.55 16.54
N THR A 24 -5.01 -9.92 17.22
CA THR A 24 -5.83 -8.86 16.62
C THR A 24 -4.98 -7.61 16.47
N THR A 25 -5.05 -6.98 15.31
CA THR A 25 -4.28 -5.77 14.98
C THR A 25 -5.24 -4.62 14.80
N TYR A 26 -4.94 -3.50 15.44
CA TYR A 26 -5.66 -2.25 15.32
C TYR A 26 -4.71 -1.21 14.73
N ILE A 27 -5.27 -0.28 13.97
CA ILE A 27 -4.52 0.78 13.31
C ILE A 27 -5.12 2.15 13.65
N ALA A 28 -4.25 3.14 13.80
CA ALA A 28 -4.60 4.55 13.86
C ALA A 28 -3.64 5.32 12.93
N ASN A 29 -4.20 6.03 11.95
CA ASN A 29 -3.47 6.92 11.06
C ASN A 29 -3.61 8.36 11.56
N PHE A 30 -2.48 9.00 11.84
CA PHE A 30 -2.42 10.38 12.26
C PHE A 30 -2.20 11.29 11.05
N HIS A 31 -2.96 12.39 11.04
CA HIS A 31 -2.94 13.44 10.04
C HIS A 31 -2.82 14.81 10.73
N GLY A 32 -2.29 15.81 10.02
CA GLY A 32 -2.00 17.14 10.59
C GLY A 32 -0.61 17.21 11.20
N VAL A 33 -0.41 18.04 12.23
CA VAL A 33 0.92 18.46 12.72
C VAL A 33 1.91 17.29 12.94
N VAL A 34 1.42 16.21 13.56
CA VAL A 34 2.09 14.91 13.64
C VAL A 34 1.36 13.94 12.75
N ALA A 35 2.08 13.28 11.85
CA ALA A 35 1.52 12.30 10.94
C ALA A 35 2.25 10.96 11.03
N GLY A 36 1.60 9.92 10.52
CA GLY A 36 2.15 8.56 10.47
C GLY A 36 1.17 7.53 11.01
N ARG A 37 1.70 6.37 11.40
CA ARG A 37 0.88 5.20 11.74
C ARG A 37 1.23 4.65 13.11
N THR A 38 0.20 4.22 13.81
CA THR A 38 0.32 3.46 15.04
C THR A 38 -0.50 2.18 14.94
N TYR A 39 0.12 1.07 15.31
CA TYR A 39 -0.50 -0.24 15.41
C TYR A 39 -0.54 -0.69 16.86
N ILE A 40 -1.69 -1.19 17.30
CA ILE A 40 -1.80 -1.92 18.56
C ILE A 40 -2.10 -3.38 18.23
N ARG A 41 -1.30 -4.30 18.76
CA ARG A 41 -1.50 -5.74 18.57
C ARG A 41 -1.82 -6.39 19.89
N GLN A 42 -2.90 -7.16 19.92
CA GLN A 42 -3.40 -7.84 21.12
C GLN A 42 -3.51 -9.34 20.89
N SER A 43 -3.01 -10.11 21.84
CA SER A 43 -3.21 -11.56 21.92
C SER A 43 -3.58 -11.95 23.34
N SER A 44 -3.82 -13.23 23.57
CA SER A 44 -4.08 -13.74 24.92
C SER A 44 -2.90 -13.60 25.88
N SER A 45 -1.67 -13.43 25.38
CA SER A 45 -0.46 -13.38 26.21
C SER A 45 0.29 -12.06 26.18
N TYR A 46 -0.04 -11.14 25.26
CA TYR A 46 0.64 -9.84 25.19
C TYR A 46 -0.23 -8.78 24.53
N SER A 47 0.09 -7.52 24.85
CA SER A 47 -0.37 -6.34 24.12
C SER A 47 0.87 -5.53 23.75
N THR A 48 0.96 -5.03 22.53
CA THR A 48 2.11 -4.24 22.05
C THR A 48 1.62 -3.07 21.23
N ILE A 49 2.39 -1.98 21.25
CA ILE A 49 2.20 -0.84 20.37
C ILE A 49 3.45 -0.65 19.52
N TYR A 50 3.26 -0.44 18.23
CA TYR A 50 4.30 -0.04 17.30
C TYR A 50 3.85 1.25 16.63
N SER A 51 4.72 2.25 16.54
CA SER A 51 4.39 3.50 15.84
C SER A 51 5.55 3.98 14.99
N GLN A 52 5.21 4.63 13.88
CA GLN A 52 6.09 5.50 13.11
C GLN A 52 5.41 6.87 13.03
N LEU A 53 5.90 7.84 13.79
CA LEU A 53 5.31 9.18 13.90
C LEU A 53 6.38 10.25 13.67
N TYR A 54 6.01 11.30 12.94
CA TYR A 54 6.94 12.37 12.57
C TYR A 54 6.21 13.67 12.33
N TRP A 55 6.96 14.76 12.41
CA TRP A 55 6.45 16.10 12.09
C TRP A 55 6.27 16.30 10.59
N ILE A 56 5.16 16.93 10.20
CA ILE A 56 4.94 17.38 8.82
C ILE A 56 4.88 18.90 8.70
N ASN A 57 4.84 19.64 9.80
CA ASN A 57 4.70 21.10 9.82
C ASN A 57 6.06 21.86 9.81
N GLY A 58 7.16 21.17 9.49
CA GLY A 58 8.50 21.75 9.44
C GLY A 58 9.28 21.72 10.77
N THR A 59 8.67 21.26 11.87
CA THR A 59 9.38 21.04 13.15
C THR A 59 10.55 20.06 12.95
N ARG A 60 11.73 20.39 13.49
CA ARG A 60 12.97 19.61 13.31
C ARG A 60 13.56 19.08 14.62
N GLU A 61 12.71 18.78 15.60
CA GLU A 61 13.11 18.18 16.87
C GLU A 61 12.50 16.79 17.05
N ASP A 62 13.24 15.94 17.76
CA ASP A 62 12.75 14.64 18.20
C ASP A 62 12.10 14.85 19.58
N VAL A 63 10.85 14.42 19.73
CA VAL A 63 10.10 14.58 20.99
C VAL A 63 9.49 13.28 21.46
N SER A 64 9.39 13.14 22.78
CA SER A 64 8.55 12.10 23.40
C SER A 64 7.14 12.63 23.60
N VAL A 65 6.16 11.77 23.35
CA VAL A 65 4.73 12.04 23.52
C VAL A 65 4.10 11.05 24.47
N ASN A 66 3.31 11.58 25.40
CA ASN A 66 2.43 10.78 26.23
C ASN A 66 1.17 10.48 25.42
N TRP A 67 0.63 9.27 25.55
CA TRP A 67 -0.56 8.88 24.81
C TRP A 67 -1.59 8.17 25.68
N ARG A 68 -2.85 8.28 25.25
CA ARG A 68 -4.00 7.65 25.90
C ARG A 68 -4.99 7.14 24.86
N MET A 69 -5.70 6.08 25.22
CA MET A 69 -6.87 5.59 24.49
C MET A 69 -8.13 6.13 25.16
N VAL A 70 -8.99 6.76 24.37
CA VAL A 70 -10.23 7.41 24.84
C VAL A 70 -11.43 6.84 24.09
N SER A 71 -12.59 6.81 24.73
CA SER A 71 -13.85 6.60 24.01
C SER A 71 -14.19 7.83 23.17
N ASP A 72 -14.65 7.56 21.97
CA ASP A 72 -15.11 8.54 21.01
C ASP A 72 -16.64 8.50 20.97
N VAL A 73 -17.26 9.36 21.77
CA VAL A 73 -18.73 9.40 21.98
C VAL A 73 -19.45 10.09 20.81
N MET A 74 -18.73 10.66 19.84
CA MET A 74 -19.31 11.33 18.67
C MET A 74 -18.55 10.93 17.39
N GLU A 75 -19.27 10.47 16.37
CA GLU A 75 -18.70 10.17 15.05
C GLU A 75 -18.16 11.44 14.38
N PHE A 76 -16.90 11.80 14.64
CA PHE A 76 -16.22 12.87 13.93
C PHE A 76 -15.28 12.33 12.85
N PRO A 77 -15.15 13.03 11.70
CA PRO A 77 -14.22 12.64 10.66
C PRO A 77 -12.76 12.70 11.11
N SER A 78 -11.94 11.75 10.67
CA SER A 78 -10.52 11.59 11.01
C SER A 78 -9.58 12.66 10.44
N SER A 79 -10.09 13.70 9.78
CA SER A 79 -9.28 14.58 8.91
C SER A 79 -9.44 16.07 9.14
N ALA A 80 -10.19 16.50 10.16
CA ALA A 80 -10.13 17.88 10.61
C ALA A 80 -9.13 17.93 11.76
N ALA A 81 -8.10 18.77 11.64
CA ALA A 81 -7.29 19.17 12.79
C ALA A 81 -8.25 19.64 13.88
N GLU A 82 -8.51 18.79 14.88
CA GLU A 82 -9.41 19.10 15.97
C GLU A 82 -8.88 20.33 16.70
N SER A 83 -9.76 21.26 17.02
CA SER A 83 -9.39 22.38 17.88
C SER A 83 -8.91 21.82 19.22
N GLU A 84 -7.81 22.36 19.77
CA GLU A 84 -7.25 21.95 21.07
C GLU A 84 -8.28 22.00 22.21
N GLU A 85 -9.39 22.71 22.03
CA GLU A 85 -10.40 23.07 23.02
C GLU A 85 -11.54 22.03 23.13
N ASP A 86 -11.92 21.37 22.04
CA ASP A 86 -12.97 20.32 22.04
C ASP A 86 -12.51 19.02 22.69
N LEU A 87 -11.19 18.76 22.68
CA LEU A 87 -10.56 17.52 23.12
C LEU A 87 -10.23 17.44 24.61
N GLN A 88 -10.08 18.57 25.29
CA GLN A 88 -9.72 18.62 26.71
C GLN A 88 -10.90 18.32 27.64
N ASN A 89 -12.13 18.63 27.23
CA ASN A 89 -13.30 18.63 28.10
C ASN A 89 -14.14 17.34 28.10
N ARG A 90 -13.91 16.36 27.21
CA ARG A 90 -15.00 15.48 26.78
C ARG A 90 -14.80 13.96 26.82
N SER A 91 -13.66 13.44 27.25
CA SER A 91 -13.45 11.98 27.21
C SER A 91 -12.67 11.42 28.40
N SER A 92 -13.29 10.44 29.08
CA SER A 92 -12.64 9.60 30.08
C SER A 92 -11.61 8.69 29.40
N ALA A 93 -10.36 8.73 29.85
CA ALA A 93 -9.34 7.82 29.35
C ALA A 93 -9.71 6.37 29.72
N ILE A 94 -9.84 5.51 28.72
CA ILE A 94 -10.01 4.06 28.91
C ILE A 94 -8.68 3.43 29.29
N TYR A 95 -7.60 3.94 28.69
CA TYR A 95 -6.24 3.52 28.97
C TYR A 95 -5.32 4.74 28.93
N SER A 96 -4.48 4.88 29.94
CA SER A 96 -3.39 5.87 29.96
C SER A 96 -2.07 5.11 30.01
N ALA A 97 -1.24 5.29 28.99
CA ALA A 97 0.03 4.60 28.93
C ALA A 97 1.03 5.20 29.92
N THR A 98 1.86 4.35 30.50
CA THR A 98 3.01 4.78 31.29
C THR A 98 4.22 5.10 30.42
N ASP A 99 4.31 4.45 29.26
CA ASP A 99 5.41 4.61 28.32
C ASP A 99 5.08 5.66 27.27
N ALA A 100 6.10 6.45 26.92
CA ALA A 100 6.00 7.43 25.84
C ALA A 100 6.20 6.79 24.46
N LEU A 101 5.67 7.45 23.43
CA LEU A 101 6.03 7.21 22.03
C LEU A 101 6.97 8.32 21.57
N SER A 102 7.70 8.08 20.49
CA SER A 102 8.58 9.05 19.85
C SER A 102 7.90 9.66 18.64
N VAL A 103 8.09 10.97 18.45
CA VAL A 103 7.78 11.70 17.22
C VAL A 103 9.10 12.25 16.70
N GLY A 104 9.53 11.75 15.54
CA GLY A 104 10.81 12.09 14.95
C GLY A 104 10.77 13.37 14.12
N LYS A 105 11.92 14.06 14.05
CA LYS A 105 12.14 15.19 13.11
C LYS A 105 12.13 14.79 11.64
N ALA A 106 12.32 13.51 11.35
CA ALA A 106 12.33 12.97 10.00
C ALA A 106 11.76 11.55 10.00
N PRO A 107 11.00 11.16 8.97
CA PRO A 107 10.27 9.89 8.97
C PRO A 107 11.15 8.65 8.84
N ASN A 108 12.36 8.80 8.30
CA ASN A 108 13.29 7.69 8.02
C ASN A 108 14.32 7.48 9.14
N LEU A 109 14.25 8.24 10.23
CA LEU A 109 15.16 8.09 11.37
C LEU A 109 14.55 7.15 12.40
N GLU A 110 15.39 6.41 13.14
CA GLU A 110 14.96 5.57 14.25
C GLU A 110 14.16 6.35 15.31
N SER A 111 14.42 7.65 15.45
CA SER A 111 13.68 8.54 16.36
C SER A 111 12.20 8.73 16.00
N ALA A 112 11.77 8.38 14.78
CA ALA A 112 10.36 8.35 14.40
C ALA A 112 9.64 7.07 14.84
N TYR A 113 10.37 6.03 15.27
CA TYR A 113 9.81 4.74 15.58
C TYR A 113 9.68 4.49 17.08
N SER A 114 8.68 3.70 17.48
CA SER A 114 8.54 3.23 18.86
C SER A 114 7.95 1.82 18.90
N TYR A 115 8.37 1.05 19.89
CA TYR A 115 7.85 -0.28 20.16
C TYR A 115 7.82 -0.54 21.67
N ASN A 116 6.63 -0.66 22.25
CA ASN A 116 6.46 -0.87 23.69
C ASN A 116 5.52 -2.06 23.97
N PHE A 117 5.79 -2.79 25.05
CA PHE A 117 4.86 -3.77 25.61
C PHE A 117 3.86 -3.05 26.52
N LEU A 118 2.57 -3.32 26.31
CA LEU A 118 1.51 -2.68 27.07
C LEU A 118 1.06 -3.59 28.20
N THR A 119 1.07 -3.03 29.41
CA THR A 119 0.54 -3.70 30.60
C THR A 119 -0.88 -3.22 30.88
N LYS A 120 -1.76 -4.13 31.30
CA LYS A 120 -3.15 -3.85 31.71
C LYS A 120 -4.01 -3.17 30.64
N LEU A 121 -3.69 -3.31 29.35
CA LEU A 121 -4.57 -2.85 28.28
C LEU A 121 -5.83 -3.76 28.26
N PRO A 122 -7.06 -3.21 28.38
CA PRO A 122 -8.27 -4.02 28.25
C PRO A 122 -8.37 -4.63 26.84
N ALA A 123 -9.06 -5.76 26.71
CA ALA A 123 -9.30 -6.37 25.41
C ALA A 123 -10.08 -5.39 24.53
N ILE A 124 -9.46 -4.85 23.49
CA ILE A 124 -10.06 -3.78 22.69
C ILE A 124 -11.35 -4.28 22.00
N ASP A 125 -11.39 -5.55 21.56
CA ASP A 125 -12.58 -6.19 20.96
C ASP A 125 -13.79 -6.24 21.90
N SER A 126 -13.58 -6.11 23.21
CA SER A 126 -14.66 -6.07 24.21
C SER A 126 -15.25 -4.67 24.43
N LEU A 127 -14.62 -3.64 23.86
CA LEU A 127 -15.07 -2.26 23.97
C LEU A 127 -16.06 -1.97 22.84
N SER A 128 -17.30 -1.62 23.19
CA SER A 128 -18.37 -1.35 22.22
C SER A 128 -18.36 0.07 21.66
N GLN A 129 -17.56 0.97 22.24
CA GLN A 129 -17.48 2.38 21.85
C GLN A 129 -16.41 2.57 20.79
N PRO A 130 -16.58 3.51 19.84
CA PRO A 130 -15.49 3.92 18.96
C PRO A 130 -14.32 4.44 19.80
N LEU A 131 -13.09 4.20 19.34
CA LEU A 131 -11.88 4.49 20.11
C LEU A 131 -10.98 5.44 19.34
N ARG A 132 -10.24 6.25 20.09
CA ARG A 132 -9.19 7.12 19.55
C ARG A 132 -7.92 7.03 20.36
N LEU A 133 -6.80 7.17 19.67
CA LEU A 133 -5.51 7.45 20.28
C LEU A 133 -5.28 8.96 20.31
N TYR A 134 -4.81 9.44 21.45
CA TYR A 134 -4.56 10.86 21.67
C TYR A 134 -3.12 11.07 22.11
N LEU A 135 -2.42 11.99 21.44
CA LEU A 135 -1.01 12.30 21.67
C LEU A 135 -0.88 13.69 22.31
N ARG A 136 -0.06 13.77 23.36
CA ARG A 136 0.35 15.03 23.99
C ARG A 136 1.86 15.08 24.11
N HIS A 137 2.42 16.26 23.91
CA HIS A 137 3.83 16.51 24.16
C HIS A 137 4.18 16.20 25.63
N SER A 138 5.20 15.36 25.89
CA SER A 138 5.47 14.86 27.26
C SER A 138 5.92 15.94 28.26
N ARG A 139 6.61 17.01 27.81
CA ARG A 139 7.11 18.07 28.70
C ARG A 139 6.07 19.12 29.10
N ASN A 140 5.43 19.77 28.13
CA ASN A 140 4.48 20.87 28.37
C ASN A 140 3.01 20.41 28.38
N GLY A 141 2.73 19.16 28.06
CA GLY A 141 1.36 18.63 27.99
C GLY A 141 0.52 19.18 26.83
N ALA A 142 1.11 19.89 25.88
CA ALA A 142 0.38 20.42 24.73
C ALA A 142 -0.23 19.26 23.92
N PRO A 143 -1.50 19.35 23.50
CA PRO A 143 -2.08 18.38 22.57
C PRO A 143 -1.37 18.45 21.22
N LEU A 144 -1.17 17.30 20.57
CA LEU A 144 -0.45 17.25 19.30
C LEU A 144 -1.30 16.67 18.18
N ALA A 145 -1.90 15.51 18.40
CA ALA A 145 -2.72 14.85 17.39
C ALA A 145 -3.66 13.82 18.02
N SER A 146 -4.71 13.47 17.29
CA SER A 146 -5.63 12.40 17.60
C SER A 146 -5.87 11.57 16.34
N ALA A 147 -6.21 10.30 16.52
CA ALA A 147 -6.55 9.41 15.41
C ALA A 147 -7.54 8.35 15.85
N ARG A 148 -8.49 7.99 14.98
CA ARG A 148 -9.41 6.88 15.21
C ARG A 148 -8.62 5.57 15.25
N LEU A 149 -8.85 4.78 16.30
CA LEU A 149 -8.35 3.42 16.41
C LEU A 149 -9.44 2.50 15.89
N LYS A 150 -9.11 1.70 14.87
CA LYS A 150 -10.03 0.73 14.27
C LYS A 150 -9.36 -0.62 14.09
N PRO A 151 -10.12 -1.72 14.10
CA PRO A 151 -9.58 -3.02 13.73
C PRO A 151 -9.04 -2.96 12.30
N LEU A 152 -7.86 -3.51 12.09
CA LEU A 152 -7.28 -3.63 10.76
C LEU A 152 -7.93 -4.80 10.04
N SER A 153 -8.56 -4.52 8.90
CA SER A 153 -9.19 -5.55 8.07
C SER A 153 -8.13 -6.43 7.39
N PRO A 154 -8.22 -7.77 7.52
CA PRO A 154 -7.39 -8.70 6.76
C PRO A 154 -7.51 -8.48 5.25
N LYS A 155 -6.40 -8.63 4.52
CA LYS A 155 -6.38 -8.56 3.05
C LYS A 155 -6.54 -9.95 2.47
N HIS A 156 -7.55 -10.08 1.61
CA HIS A 156 -7.80 -11.26 0.78
C HIS A 156 -7.74 -10.83 -0.68
N ALA A 157 -7.02 -11.58 -1.51
CA ALA A 157 -6.93 -11.32 -2.94
C ALA A 157 -6.95 -12.61 -3.76
N THR A 158 -7.47 -12.53 -4.97
CA THR A 158 -7.48 -13.64 -5.94
C THR A 158 -6.94 -13.23 -7.30
N GLY A 159 -6.25 -14.14 -7.97
CA GLY A 159 -5.96 -14.09 -9.39
C GLY A 159 -6.55 -15.32 -10.07
N ASN A 160 -7.71 -15.16 -10.69
CA ASN A 160 -8.41 -16.25 -11.38
C ASN A 160 -7.91 -16.38 -12.83
N MET A 161 -7.06 -17.37 -13.10
CA MET A 161 -6.50 -17.63 -14.43
C MET A 161 -7.49 -18.37 -15.36
N GLY A 162 -8.77 -18.43 -14.97
CA GLY A 162 -9.83 -19.11 -15.67
C GLY A 162 -9.92 -20.60 -15.35
N ALA A 163 -11.04 -21.21 -15.75
CA ALA A 163 -11.34 -22.62 -15.50
C ALA A 163 -10.30 -23.61 -16.06
N HIS A 164 -9.42 -23.16 -16.95
CA HIS A 164 -8.43 -23.99 -17.61
C HIS A 164 -7.02 -23.89 -17.05
N PHE A 165 -6.70 -22.86 -16.27
CA PHE A 165 -5.33 -22.64 -15.76
C PHE A 165 -5.27 -22.54 -14.24
N GLY A 166 -6.40 -22.39 -13.55
CA GLY A 166 -6.50 -22.43 -12.10
C GLY A 166 -6.60 -21.04 -11.45
N GLU A 167 -6.16 -20.93 -10.19
CA GLU A 167 -6.38 -19.75 -9.36
C GLU A 167 -5.23 -19.56 -8.35
N ALA A 168 -4.91 -18.30 -8.07
CA ALA A 168 -4.07 -17.89 -6.94
C ALA A 168 -4.93 -17.18 -5.89
N VAL A 169 -4.89 -17.64 -4.64
CA VAL A 169 -5.54 -17.02 -3.48
C VAL A 169 -4.47 -16.59 -2.50
N LEU A 170 -4.48 -15.30 -2.15
CA LEU A 170 -3.55 -14.69 -1.21
C LEU A 170 -4.31 -14.16 0.00
N HIS A 171 -3.79 -14.40 1.20
CA HIS A 171 -4.37 -13.90 2.44
C HIS A 171 -3.29 -13.44 3.42
N GLN A 172 -3.47 -12.24 3.99
CA GLN A 172 -2.58 -11.69 4.99
C GLN A 172 -3.39 -10.98 6.09
N SER A 173 -3.27 -11.47 7.33
CA SER A 173 -4.07 -10.99 8.47
C SER A 173 -3.69 -9.56 8.91
N SER A 174 -2.40 -9.22 8.87
CA SER A 174 -1.88 -7.86 9.04
C SER A 174 -0.50 -7.76 8.38
N PRO A 175 0.08 -6.54 8.26
CA PRO A 175 1.45 -6.35 7.77
C PRO A 175 2.53 -7.12 8.54
N PHE A 176 2.22 -7.60 9.76
CA PHE A 176 3.16 -8.31 10.62
C PHE A 176 3.11 -9.83 10.48
N GLU A 177 2.13 -10.38 9.75
CA GLU A 177 2.07 -11.81 9.46
C GLU A 177 2.54 -12.10 8.02
N PRO A 178 3.13 -13.27 7.77
CA PRO A 178 3.43 -13.70 6.40
C PRO A 178 2.15 -13.91 5.60
N THR A 179 2.24 -13.73 4.29
CA THR A 179 1.12 -13.99 3.38
C THR A 179 0.95 -15.47 3.16
N LEU A 180 -0.24 -16.00 3.40
CA LEU A 180 -0.62 -17.33 2.95
C LEU A 180 -0.91 -17.29 1.45
N ALA A 181 -0.02 -17.89 0.66
CA ALA A 181 -0.18 -18.05 -0.78
C ALA A 181 -0.67 -19.47 -1.09
N ILE A 182 -1.87 -19.56 -1.67
CA ILE A 182 -2.44 -20.81 -2.19
C ILE A 182 -2.56 -20.65 -3.70
N ILE A 183 -1.73 -21.37 -4.47
CA ILE A 183 -1.72 -21.25 -5.93
C ILE A 183 -1.95 -22.63 -6.53
N LYS A 184 -2.99 -22.75 -7.34
CA LYS A 184 -3.37 -23.96 -8.05
C LYS A 184 -3.24 -23.70 -9.54
N PHE A 185 -2.48 -24.55 -10.19
CA PHE A 185 -2.33 -24.60 -11.64
C PHE A 185 -2.92 -25.89 -12.20
N GLU A 186 -3.64 -25.78 -13.30
CA GLU A 186 -4.25 -26.91 -14.02
C GLU A 186 -3.96 -26.80 -15.51
N ASN A 187 -3.92 -27.94 -16.22
CA ASN A 187 -3.81 -28.03 -17.68
C ASN A 187 -2.69 -27.11 -18.25
N LEU A 188 -1.51 -27.20 -17.63
CA LEU A 188 -0.28 -26.53 -18.08
C LEU A 188 0.27 -27.16 -19.37
N ARG A 189 -0.22 -28.36 -19.73
CA ARG A 189 0.15 -29.11 -20.94
C ARG A 189 1.65 -29.34 -21.06
N TYR A 190 2.33 -29.47 -19.92
CA TYR A 190 3.79 -29.61 -19.84
C TYR A 190 4.58 -28.49 -20.53
N SER A 191 3.93 -27.36 -20.84
CA SER A 191 4.50 -26.26 -21.62
C SER A 191 4.94 -25.08 -20.76
N ALA A 192 4.40 -24.98 -19.53
CA ALA A 192 4.72 -23.92 -18.59
C ALA A 192 6.12 -24.10 -17.96
N ASN A 193 6.77 -22.99 -17.66
CA ASN A 193 8.10 -22.95 -17.06
C ASN A 193 8.08 -22.10 -15.79
N LEU A 194 7.79 -20.81 -15.93
CA LEU A 194 7.90 -19.83 -14.86
C LEU A 194 6.60 -19.04 -14.71
N PHE A 195 6.39 -18.47 -13.54
CA PHE A 195 5.25 -17.65 -13.17
C PHE A 195 5.72 -16.54 -12.24
N LYS A 196 5.33 -15.31 -12.56
CA LYS A 196 5.82 -14.09 -11.93
C LYS A 196 4.70 -13.07 -11.80
N ILE A 197 4.82 -12.20 -10.80
CA ILE A 197 3.98 -11.01 -10.65
C ILE A 197 4.70 -9.83 -11.29
N SER A 198 4.04 -9.18 -12.24
CA SER A 198 4.53 -7.99 -12.94
C SER A 198 4.45 -6.75 -12.05
N ARG A 199 5.27 -5.75 -12.29
CA ARG A 199 5.14 -4.41 -11.72
C ARG A 199 3.91 -3.66 -12.27
N THR A 200 3.32 -4.12 -13.36
CA THR A 200 2.15 -3.50 -14.01
C THR A 200 0.87 -4.29 -13.75
N SER A 201 -0.27 -3.64 -13.93
CA SER A 201 -1.59 -4.26 -14.00
C SER A 201 -1.98 -4.52 -15.46
N LEU A 202 -2.98 -5.38 -15.66
CA LEU A 202 -3.70 -5.54 -16.92
C LEU A 202 -4.85 -4.54 -16.99
N SER A 203 -5.02 -3.93 -18.15
CA SER A 203 -6.22 -3.16 -18.51
C SER A 203 -7.25 -4.06 -19.18
N TYR A 204 -8.53 -3.67 -19.13
CA TYR A 204 -9.61 -4.41 -19.80
C TYR A 204 -9.39 -4.54 -21.32
N ARG A 205 -8.63 -3.61 -21.91
CA ARG A 205 -8.33 -3.59 -23.34
C ARG A 205 -7.10 -4.43 -23.71
N ASP A 206 -6.44 -5.03 -22.72
CA ASP A 206 -5.22 -5.77 -22.97
C ASP A 206 -5.48 -7.11 -23.63
N THR A 207 -4.82 -7.31 -24.77
CA THR A 207 -4.78 -8.57 -25.49
C THR A 207 -3.47 -9.32 -25.28
N GLN A 208 -2.51 -8.71 -24.59
CA GLN A 208 -1.17 -9.25 -24.36
C GLN A 208 -0.80 -9.19 -22.88
N CYS A 209 -0.20 -10.26 -22.39
CA CYS A 209 0.33 -10.33 -21.04
C CYS A 209 1.66 -9.56 -20.92
N PRO A 210 1.99 -9.06 -19.71
CA PRO A 210 3.28 -8.45 -19.45
C PRO A 210 4.44 -9.40 -19.77
N PRO A 211 5.58 -8.87 -20.28
CA PRO A 211 6.77 -9.66 -20.52
C PRO A 211 7.44 -10.04 -19.19
N SER A 212 8.26 -11.10 -19.21
CA SER A 212 8.94 -11.60 -18.01
C SER A 212 9.95 -10.63 -17.39
N THR A 213 10.35 -9.60 -18.15
CA THR A 213 11.26 -8.53 -17.73
C THR A 213 10.62 -7.52 -16.80
N THR A 214 9.28 -7.43 -16.72
CA THR A 214 8.59 -6.47 -15.86
C THR A 214 8.30 -7.04 -14.46
N VAL A 215 9.16 -7.92 -13.93
CA VAL A 215 8.97 -8.51 -12.60
C VAL A 215 8.88 -7.42 -11.52
N PHE A 216 7.97 -7.59 -10.57
CA PHE A 216 7.84 -6.64 -9.47
C PHE A 216 8.99 -6.81 -8.46
N ASP A 217 9.87 -5.82 -8.42
CA ASP A 217 11.02 -5.78 -7.53
C ASP A 217 11.18 -4.42 -6.81
N PRO A 218 10.42 -4.20 -5.72
CA PRO A 218 10.50 -2.94 -4.97
C PRO A 218 11.83 -2.75 -4.20
N TRP A 219 12.61 -3.83 -4.05
CA TRP A 219 13.87 -3.86 -3.31
C TRP A 219 15.11 -3.85 -4.21
N GLN A 220 14.92 -3.95 -5.53
CA GLN A 220 16.00 -3.93 -6.53
C GLN A 220 17.08 -4.97 -6.20
N GLN A 221 16.68 -6.23 -6.08
CA GLN A 221 17.61 -7.32 -5.80
C GLN A 221 18.70 -7.40 -6.88
N ASP A 222 19.95 -7.63 -6.47
CA ASP A 222 21.06 -7.82 -7.40
C ASP A 222 20.82 -9.08 -8.25
N PRO A 223 20.68 -8.97 -9.59
CA PRO A 223 20.44 -10.12 -10.45
C PRO A 223 21.54 -11.20 -10.35
N LEU A 224 22.77 -10.82 -10.01
CA LEU A 224 23.89 -11.77 -9.84
C LEU A 224 23.83 -12.52 -8.51
N GLY A 225 23.11 -11.98 -7.53
CA GLY A 225 22.93 -12.58 -6.20
C GLY A 225 21.75 -13.53 -6.10
N VAL A 226 20.88 -13.60 -7.12
CA VAL A 226 19.68 -14.44 -7.10
C VAL A 226 20.07 -15.92 -7.24
N PRO A 227 19.80 -16.77 -6.23
CA PRO A 227 20.12 -18.18 -6.30
C PRO A 227 19.22 -18.94 -7.29
N PRO A 228 19.59 -20.16 -7.72
CA PRO A 228 18.71 -20.97 -8.55
C PRO A 228 17.37 -21.24 -7.86
N PRO A 229 16.26 -21.38 -8.62
CA PRO A 229 14.93 -21.57 -8.07
C PRO A 229 14.88 -22.63 -6.96
N LYS A 230 14.17 -22.34 -5.87
CA LYS A 230 14.03 -23.17 -4.66
C LYS A 230 15.31 -23.38 -3.82
N LEU A 231 16.46 -22.84 -4.20
CA LEU A 231 17.73 -23.03 -3.48
C LEU A 231 18.14 -21.84 -2.59
N GLY A 232 17.27 -20.83 -2.49
CA GLY A 232 17.50 -19.62 -1.69
C GLY A 232 16.43 -19.39 -0.65
N THR A 233 16.66 -18.42 0.23
CA THR A 233 15.63 -17.89 1.12
C THR A 233 14.72 -16.91 0.35
N PRO A 234 13.43 -16.76 0.73
CA PRO A 234 12.48 -15.94 -0.04
C PRO A 234 12.91 -14.48 -0.26
N ASP A 235 13.71 -13.92 0.64
CA ASP A 235 14.23 -12.55 0.61
C ASP A 235 15.35 -12.32 -0.42
N GLN A 236 15.95 -13.40 -0.94
CA GLN A 236 16.96 -13.33 -2.01
C GLN A 236 16.35 -13.20 -3.42
N TYR A 237 15.03 -13.30 -3.53
CA TYR A 237 14.31 -13.18 -4.80
C TYR A 237 13.48 -11.89 -4.81
N SER A 238 13.34 -11.28 -5.98
CA SER A 238 12.40 -10.17 -6.18
C SER A 238 11.00 -10.54 -5.69
N VAL A 239 10.25 -9.58 -5.16
CA VAL A 239 8.91 -9.82 -4.56
C VAL A 239 8.01 -10.62 -5.51
N GLY A 240 8.01 -10.27 -6.80
CA GLY A 240 7.21 -10.92 -7.84
C GLY A 240 7.78 -12.21 -8.43
N ASP A 241 9.00 -12.65 -8.09
CA ASP A 241 9.57 -13.89 -8.64
C ASP A 241 9.10 -15.13 -7.87
N LEU A 242 7.84 -15.53 -8.10
CA LEU A 242 7.24 -16.68 -7.45
C LEU A 242 7.88 -18.00 -7.89
N SER A 243 8.42 -18.09 -9.10
CA SER A 243 9.12 -19.29 -9.57
C SER A 243 10.46 -19.48 -8.88
N GLY A 244 11.23 -18.41 -8.67
CA GLY A 244 12.42 -18.45 -7.84
C GLY A 244 12.10 -18.98 -6.44
N LYS A 245 11.06 -18.45 -5.80
CA LYS A 245 10.66 -18.81 -4.43
C LYS A 245 10.02 -20.21 -4.31
N TYR A 246 9.10 -20.55 -5.21
CA TYR A 246 8.21 -21.71 -5.07
C TYR A 246 8.62 -22.89 -5.98
N GLY A 247 9.53 -22.66 -6.93
CA GLY A 247 10.03 -23.63 -7.88
C GLY A 247 9.33 -23.54 -9.24
N LEU A 248 9.99 -24.10 -10.25
CA LEU A 248 9.53 -24.06 -11.64
C LEU A 248 8.34 -25.00 -11.90
N LEU A 249 7.65 -24.75 -13.02
CA LEU A 249 6.54 -25.53 -13.57
C LEU A 249 6.97 -26.53 -14.65
N ILE A 250 8.27 -26.62 -14.97
CA ILE A 250 8.81 -27.49 -16.01
C ILE A 250 8.34 -28.94 -15.79
N GLY A 251 7.82 -29.55 -16.86
CA GLY A 251 7.39 -30.95 -16.86
C GLY A 251 6.14 -31.24 -16.04
N LYS A 252 5.40 -30.21 -15.60
CA LYS A 252 4.15 -30.37 -14.84
C LYS A 252 2.95 -30.07 -15.73
N ASP A 253 1.91 -30.89 -15.59
CA ASP A 253 0.58 -30.58 -16.14
C ASP A 253 -0.32 -29.86 -15.12
N ALA A 254 -0.10 -30.12 -13.83
CA ALA A 254 -0.75 -29.44 -12.73
C ALA A 254 0.25 -29.19 -11.60
N ALA A 255 0.01 -28.14 -10.81
CA ALA A 255 0.82 -27.83 -9.64
C ALA A 255 -0.02 -27.19 -8.53
N TYR A 256 0.32 -27.47 -7.28
CA TYR A 256 -0.36 -26.91 -6.12
C TYR A 256 0.68 -26.42 -5.10
N TYR A 257 0.51 -25.17 -4.68
CA TYR A 257 1.35 -24.52 -3.69
C TYR A 257 0.46 -24.02 -2.55
N ARG A 258 0.86 -24.30 -1.31
CA ARG A 258 0.27 -23.74 -0.09
C ARG A 258 1.38 -23.44 0.89
N LEU A 259 1.76 -22.17 1.00
CA LEU A 259 2.95 -21.74 1.73
C LEU A 259 2.74 -20.38 2.38
N LEU A 260 3.54 -20.10 3.40
CA LEU A 260 3.63 -18.78 4.03
C LEU A 260 4.84 -18.06 3.44
N ASP A 261 4.60 -16.91 2.82
CA ASP A 261 5.64 -16.06 2.24
C ASP A 261 5.70 -14.71 2.99
N PRO A 262 6.75 -14.46 3.80
CA PRO A 262 6.93 -13.18 4.48
C PRO A 262 7.36 -12.05 3.53
N THR A 263 7.69 -12.35 2.28
CA THR A 263 8.22 -11.42 1.27
C THR A 263 7.20 -11.11 0.17
N LEU A 264 5.93 -11.50 0.36
CA LEU A 264 4.83 -11.24 -0.57
C LEU A 264 3.75 -10.36 0.09
N PRO A 265 4.02 -9.06 0.33
CA PRO A 265 3.10 -8.20 1.07
C PRO A 265 1.79 -7.94 0.31
N LEU A 266 0.69 -7.82 1.05
CA LEU A 266 -0.64 -7.40 0.56
C LEU A 266 -1.04 -6.00 1.06
N TYR A 267 -0.27 -5.39 1.96
CA TYR A 267 -0.49 -4.05 2.50
C TYR A 267 0.59 -3.06 2.05
N GLY A 268 0.22 -1.79 1.99
CA GLY A 268 1.11 -0.66 1.78
C GLY A 268 1.73 -0.61 0.37
N PRO A 269 2.74 0.24 0.17
CA PRO A 269 3.28 0.56 -1.16
C PRO A 269 3.82 -0.64 -1.95
N ASN A 270 4.25 -1.68 -1.24
CA ASN A 270 4.81 -2.87 -1.86
C ASN A 270 3.77 -3.96 -2.13
N SER A 271 2.48 -3.70 -1.89
CA SER A 271 1.44 -4.71 -2.11
C SER A 271 1.45 -5.24 -3.54
N VAL A 272 1.25 -6.56 -3.67
CA VAL A 272 1.07 -7.22 -4.97
C VAL A 272 -0.37 -7.15 -5.48
N ILE A 273 -1.30 -6.62 -4.70
CA ILE A 273 -2.68 -6.42 -5.13
C ILE A 273 -2.74 -5.37 -6.25
N GLY A 274 -3.56 -5.68 -7.26
CA GLY A 274 -3.75 -4.96 -8.50
C GLY A 274 -2.73 -5.29 -9.58
N ARG A 275 -1.66 -6.02 -9.26
CA ARG A 275 -0.61 -6.40 -10.22
C ARG A 275 -0.96 -7.68 -10.99
N ALA A 276 -0.37 -7.82 -12.18
CA ALA A 276 -0.61 -8.97 -13.04
C ALA A 276 0.25 -10.18 -12.65
N LEU A 277 -0.37 -11.30 -12.28
CA LEU A 277 0.26 -12.61 -12.24
C LEU A 277 0.29 -13.19 -13.66
N THR A 278 1.46 -13.59 -14.14
CA THR A 278 1.65 -14.16 -15.48
C THR A 278 2.37 -15.50 -15.39
N VAL A 279 1.87 -16.51 -16.09
CA VAL A 279 2.52 -17.80 -16.32
C VAL A 279 3.12 -17.78 -17.71
N TYR A 280 4.35 -18.26 -17.84
CA TYR A 280 5.12 -18.26 -19.07
C TYR A 280 5.51 -19.67 -19.46
N ARG A 281 5.62 -19.89 -20.75
CA ARG A 281 6.10 -21.12 -21.36
C ARG A 281 7.63 -21.23 -21.29
N THR A 282 8.15 -22.39 -21.68
CA THR A 282 9.61 -22.62 -21.82
C THR A 282 10.30 -21.71 -22.82
N ASP A 283 9.58 -21.25 -23.85
CA ASP A 283 10.02 -20.25 -24.84
C ASP A 283 9.89 -18.79 -24.34
N SER A 284 9.60 -18.59 -23.04
CA SER A 284 9.35 -17.29 -22.41
C SER A 284 8.13 -16.51 -22.93
N VAL A 285 7.28 -17.14 -23.74
CA VAL A 285 6.01 -16.54 -24.18
C VAL A 285 4.98 -16.67 -23.06
N PRO A 286 4.25 -15.59 -22.71
CA PRO A 286 3.15 -15.68 -21.75
C PRO A 286 2.08 -16.69 -22.20
N LEU A 287 1.68 -17.57 -21.29
CA LEU A 287 0.62 -18.56 -21.47
C LEU A 287 -0.73 -18.00 -21.02
N VAL A 288 -0.76 -17.39 -19.84
CA VAL A 288 -1.94 -16.78 -19.23
C VAL A 288 -1.50 -15.70 -18.26
N CYS A 289 -2.30 -14.66 -18.12
CA CYS A 289 -2.12 -13.63 -17.10
C CYS A 289 -3.45 -13.18 -16.52
N VAL A 290 -3.42 -12.71 -15.28
CA VAL A 290 -4.58 -12.18 -14.57
C VAL A 290 -4.13 -11.14 -13.55
N ASN A 291 -4.96 -10.13 -13.27
CA ASN A 291 -4.74 -9.25 -12.13
C ASN A 291 -5.05 -9.95 -10.81
N ILE A 292 -4.20 -9.73 -9.81
CA ILE A 292 -4.50 -10.06 -8.42
C ILE A 292 -5.46 -8.99 -7.91
N VAL A 293 -6.71 -9.34 -7.66
CA VAL A 293 -7.75 -8.39 -7.25
C VAL A 293 -8.18 -8.63 -5.81
N PRO A 294 -8.51 -7.58 -5.03
CA PRO A 294 -9.01 -7.76 -3.68
C PRO A 294 -10.39 -8.45 -3.70
N VAL A 295 -10.66 -9.26 -2.67
CA VAL A 295 -11.92 -10.00 -2.51
C VAL A 295 -12.64 -9.54 -1.24
N GLY A 296 -13.98 -9.52 -1.28
CA GLY A 296 -14.83 -9.27 -0.12
C GLY A 296 -15.20 -7.81 0.13
N ASN A 297 -14.44 -6.86 -0.44
CA ASN A 297 -14.71 -5.43 -0.31
C ASN A 297 -15.26 -4.85 -1.61
N LYS A 298 -16.31 -4.02 -1.49
CA LYS A 298 -16.73 -3.16 -2.60
C LYS A 298 -15.68 -2.07 -2.79
N LEU A 299 -15.34 -1.76 -4.04
CA LEU A 299 -14.42 -0.69 -4.38
C LEU A 299 -15.19 0.53 -4.90
N VAL A 300 -14.74 1.72 -4.51
CA VAL A 300 -15.07 2.98 -5.19
C VAL A 300 -13.94 3.26 -6.18
N THR A 301 -14.31 3.68 -7.39
CA THR A 301 -13.36 3.98 -8.46
C THR A 301 -13.51 5.43 -8.92
N GLY A 302 -12.40 6.14 -8.94
CA GLY A 302 -12.26 7.44 -9.60
C GLY A 302 -11.42 7.27 -10.86
N GLN A 303 -11.80 7.90 -11.95
CA GLN A 303 -11.08 7.84 -13.22
C GLN A 303 -10.84 9.24 -13.78
N VAL A 304 -9.65 9.44 -14.33
CA VAL A 304 -9.28 10.57 -15.18
C VAL A 304 -9.01 10.05 -16.57
N ILE A 305 -9.61 10.66 -17.59
CA ILE A 305 -9.36 10.35 -19.00
C ILE A 305 -8.62 11.53 -19.65
N PHE A 306 -7.55 11.22 -20.36
CA PHE A 306 -6.74 12.16 -21.12
C PHE A 306 -6.92 11.90 -22.63
N ASN A 307 -7.12 12.97 -23.40
CA ASN A 307 -7.38 12.88 -24.85
C ASN A 307 -6.16 13.31 -25.68
N GLU A 308 -5.70 14.55 -25.49
CA GLU A 308 -4.60 15.19 -26.24
C GLU A 308 -3.99 16.32 -25.38
N PRO A 309 -2.66 16.55 -25.39
CA PRO A 309 -1.62 15.86 -26.19
C PRO A 309 -1.17 14.51 -25.63
N ILE A 310 -1.54 14.19 -24.40
CA ILE A 310 -1.38 12.86 -23.81
C ILE A 310 -2.73 12.14 -23.88
N SER A 311 -2.74 10.93 -24.41
CA SER A 311 -3.90 10.06 -24.51
C SER A 311 -3.78 8.91 -23.52
N GLY A 312 -4.86 8.61 -22.79
CA GLY A 312 -4.81 7.58 -21.76
C GLY A 312 -5.78 7.78 -20.63
N ASN A 313 -5.53 7.09 -19.52
CA ASN A 313 -6.28 7.27 -18.28
C ASN A 313 -5.43 7.03 -17.04
N VAL A 314 -5.94 7.52 -15.92
CA VAL A 314 -5.50 7.17 -14.56
C VAL A 314 -6.74 6.70 -13.81
N ILE A 315 -6.66 5.53 -13.18
CA ILE A 315 -7.73 4.92 -12.41
C ILE A 315 -7.26 4.77 -10.97
N LEU A 316 -8.07 5.22 -10.03
CA LEU A 316 -7.85 5.08 -8.60
C LEU A 316 -8.99 4.22 -8.04
N SER A 317 -8.66 3.19 -7.25
CA SER A 317 -9.65 2.34 -6.58
C SER A 317 -9.31 2.13 -5.12
N GLN A 318 -10.29 2.31 -4.23
CA GLN A 318 -10.16 2.13 -2.78
C GLN A 318 -11.39 1.41 -2.25
N THR A 319 -11.27 0.72 -1.10
CA THR A 319 -12.43 0.16 -0.41
C THR A 319 -13.47 1.24 -0.09
N VAL A 320 -14.75 0.96 -0.37
CA VAL A 320 -15.86 1.87 -0.10
C VAL A 320 -15.93 2.20 1.39
N ASN A 321 -16.05 3.49 1.73
CA ASN A 321 -16.18 4.00 3.09
C ASN A 321 -14.98 3.69 4.01
N ASP A 322 -13.81 3.33 3.45
CA ASP A 322 -12.57 3.16 4.21
C ASP A 322 -11.47 4.08 3.64
N PRO A 323 -11.40 5.35 4.07
CA PRO A 323 -10.44 6.32 3.54
C PRO A 323 -8.99 6.02 3.91
N ASP A 324 -8.75 5.16 4.89
CA ASP A 324 -7.43 4.75 5.36
C ASP A 324 -6.91 3.49 4.67
N ASP A 325 -7.76 2.81 3.89
CA ASP A 325 -7.34 1.64 3.14
C ASP A 325 -6.42 2.04 1.99
N ASP A 326 -5.59 1.12 1.55
CA ASP A 326 -4.73 1.35 0.39
C ASP A 326 -5.56 1.67 -0.87
N THR A 327 -5.21 2.77 -1.53
CA THR A 327 -5.69 3.15 -2.86
C THR A 327 -4.78 2.53 -3.92
N TYR A 328 -5.35 1.71 -4.78
CA TYR A 328 -4.68 1.14 -5.94
C TYR A 328 -4.79 2.12 -7.11
N ILE A 329 -3.66 2.49 -7.71
CA ILE A 329 -3.62 3.47 -8.81
C ILE A 329 -3.01 2.80 -10.04
N SER A 330 -3.76 2.76 -11.15
CA SER A 330 -3.23 2.35 -12.45
C SER A 330 -3.24 3.51 -13.42
N ALA A 331 -2.24 3.57 -14.31
CA ALA A 331 -2.17 4.57 -15.36
C ALA A 331 -1.75 3.93 -16.68
N GLU A 332 -2.40 4.35 -17.76
CA GLU A 332 -2.04 4.00 -19.14
C GLU A 332 -1.91 5.28 -19.94
N LEU A 333 -0.72 5.65 -20.40
CA LEU A 333 -0.46 6.95 -21.02
C LEU A 333 0.42 6.81 -22.27
N CYS A 334 0.14 7.63 -23.29
CA CYS A 334 1.01 7.83 -24.45
C CYS A 334 0.82 9.22 -25.06
N TRP A 335 1.81 9.72 -25.79
CA TRP A 335 1.67 10.94 -26.60
C TRP A 335 0.85 10.65 -27.85
N SER A 336 -0.29 11.33 -28.00
CA SER A 336 -1.07 11.30 -29.24
C SER A 336 -0.46 12.19 -30.32
N THR A 337 0.30 13.21 -29.92
CA THR A 337 1.03 14.13 -30.79
C THR A 337 2.51 14.15 -30.39
N GLY A 338 3.38 13.57 -31.22
CA GLY A 338 4.84 13.53 -30.97
C GLY A 338 5.48 12.22 -31.45
N ALA A 339 6.78 12.28 -31.75
CA ALA A 339 7.55 11.13 -32.23
C ALA A 339 8.41 10.46 -31.14
N ASP A 340 8.78 11.19 -30.08
CA ASP A 340 9.76 10.72 -29.10
C ASP A 340 9.14 10.42 -27.74
N SER A 341 9.73 9.42 -27.06
CA SER A 341 9.44 9.13 -25.67
C SER A 341 10.03 10.20 -24.76
N THR A 342 9.27 10.63 -23.77
CA THR A 342 9.71 11.61 -22.77
C THR A 342 9.68 10.99 -21.37
N VAL A 343 10.45 11.56 -20.44
CA VAL A 343 10.68 10.99 -19.10
C VAL A 343 10.47 12.03 -18.00
N ASP A 344 10.35 11.57 -16.77
CA ASP A 344 10.31 12.41 -15.57
C ASP A 344 9.16 13.44 -15.56
N HIS A 345 7.99 13.05 -16.07
CA HIS A 345 6.77 13.85 -15.95
C HIS A 345 6.24 13.81 -14.52
N ASN A 346 6.38 14.92 -13.82
CA ASN A 346 5.68 15.08 -12.55
C ASN A 346 4.16 15.10 -12.79
N TRP A 347 3.42 14.59 -11.82
CA TRP A 347 1.98 14.48 -11.82
C TRP A 347 1.46 14.56 -10.39
N HIS A 348 0.39 15.31 -10.22
CA HIS A 348 -0.16 15.64 -8.91
C HIS A 348 -1.68 15.69 -8.94
N ILE A 349 -2.31 15.48 -7.79
CA ILE A 349 -3.71 15.82 -7.56
C ILE A 349 -3.77 17.28 -7.08
N HIS A 350 -4.64 18.06 -7.71
CA HIS A 350 -4.82 19.48 -7.44
C HIS A 350 -6.12 19.77 -6.69
N GLU A 351 -6.22 20.95 -6.08
CA GLU A 351 -7.31 21.29 -5.16
C GLU A 351 -8.70 21.32 -5.80
N HIS A 352 -8.76 21.78 -7.05
CA HIS A 352 -10.00 22.10 -7.74
C HIS A 352 -10.19 21.29 -9.05
N PRO A 353 -11.44 21.06 -9.46
CA PRO A 353 -11.73 20.57 -10.79
C PRO A 353 -11.37 21.62 -11.86
N VAL A 354 -11.06 21.17 -13.06
CA VAL A 354 -10.77 22.03 -14.23
C VAL A 354 -12.00 22.23 -15.11
N GLN A 355 -12.17 23.46 -15.64
CA GLN A 355 -13.21 23.80 -16.61
C GLN A 355 -12.90 23.12 -17.97
N GLY A 356 -13.93 22.67 -18.67
CA GLY A 356 -13.77 21.82 -19.87
C GLY A 356 -13.56 20.33 -19.56
N GLY A 357 -13.23 20.00 -18.30
CA GLY A 357 -13.21 18.66 -17.74
C GLY A 357 -14.59 18.05 -17.52
N ARG A 358 -15.48 18.03 -18.54
CA ARG A 358 -16.67 17.16 -18.47
C ARG A 358 -16.19 15.71 -18.48
N ARG A 359 -16.93 14.80 -17.85
CA ARG A 359 -16.58 13.37 -17.79
C ARG A 359 -16.09 12.86 -19.15
N GLY A 360 -14.85 12.36 -19.18
CA GLY A 360 -14.20 11.87 -20.40
C GLY A 360 -13.46 12.91 -21.26
N ARG A 361 -13.28 14.16 -20.79
CA ARG A 361 -12.55 15.21 -21.51
C ARG A 361 -11.46 15.83 -20.64
N SER A 362 -10.21 15.82 -21.10
CA SER A 362 -9.10 16.57 -20.50
C SER A 362 -8.96 17.98 -21.10
N THR A 363 -8.16 18.84 -20.49
CA THR A 363 -7.80 20.17 -21.00
C THR A 363 -6.31 20.46 -20.82
N THR A 364 -5.75 21.36 -21.62
CA THR A 364 -4.41 21.93 -21.43
C THR A 364 -4.44 23.22 -20.60
N GLU A 365 -5.63 23.79 -20.38
CA GLU A 365 -5.83 24.97 -19.54
C GLU A 365 -5.92 24.59 -18.06
N CYS A 366 -4.77 24.25 -17.46
CA CYS A 366 -4.72 23.71 -16.10
C CYS A 366 -4.63 24.76 -14.99
N GLN A 367 -4.73 26.05 -15.31
CA GLN A 367 -4.73 27.12 -14.32
C GLN A 367 -5.85 26.98 -13.26
N PRO A 368 -7.10 26.63 -13.63
CA PRO A 368 -8.20 26.50 -12.65
C PRO A 368 -8.00 25.40 -11.61
N ALA A 369 -7.08 24.44 -11.83
CA ALA A 369 -6.81 23.35 -10.90
C ALA A 369 -6.32 23.85 -9.52
N GLY A 370 -5.72 25.05 -9.46
CA GLY A 370 -5.18 25.59 -8.21
C GLY A 370 -3.85 24.94 -7.80
N GLY A 371 -3.55 24.93 -6.51
CA GLY A 371 -2.36 24.31 -5.94
C GLY A 371 -2.46 22.78 -5.88
N HIS A 372 -1.41 22.14 -5.36
CA HIS A 372 -1.47 20.72 -5.01
C HIS A 372 -2.45 20.52 -3.87
N TYR A 373 -3.19 19.43 -3.91
CA TYR A 373 -4.10 19.08 -2.83
C TYR A 373 -3.32 18.71 -1.57
N ASN A 374 -3.42 19.53 -0.53
CA ASN A 374 -2.66 19.39 0.72
C ASN A 374 -3.55 19.58 1.96
N PRO A 375 -4.49 18.65 2.23
CA PRO A 375 -5.44 18.77 3.34
C PRO A 375 -4.74 18.79 4.71
N ASP A 376 -3.63 18.07 4.84
CA ASP A 376 -2.86 17.95 6.08
C ASP A 376 -1.89 19.12 6.30
N LYS A 377 -1.80 20.05 5.34
CA LYS A 377 -0.90 21.22 5.37
C LYS A 377 0.56 20.81 5.57
N ALA A 378 0.99 19.74 4.90
CA ALA A 378 2.37 19.29 4.89
C ALA A 378 3.29 20.45 4.45
N ASP A 379 4.30 20.74 5.26
CA ASP A 379 5.29 21.77 5.01
C ASP A 379 6.19 21.39 3.83
N LYS A 380 6.39 22.36 2.94
CA LYS A 380 7.15 22.26 1.69
C LYS A 380 8.53 22.93 1.77
N GLY A 381 9.06 23.18 2.97
CA GLY A 381 10.38 23.76 3.14
C GLY A 381 11.51 22.84 2.64
N ASP A 382 12.76 23.24 2.89
CA ASP A 382 13.96 22.65 2.28
C ASP A 382 14.12 21.13 2.42
N VAL A 383 13.51 20.52 3.45
CA VAL A 383 13.62 19.08 3.72
C VAL A 383 12.53 18.25 3.05
N TYR A 384 11.54 18.89 2.41
CA TYR A 384 10.36 18.24 1.87
C TYR A 384 10.72 17.10 0.90
N SER A 385 11.56 17.37 -0.10
CA SER A 385 11.96 16.37 -1.10
C SER A 385 12.73 15.17 -0.52
N SER A 386 13.42 15.36 0.61
CA SER A 386 14.13 14.27 1.29
C SER A 386 13.23 13.45 2.21
N HIS A 387 12.16 14.05 2.74
CA HIS A 387 11.27 13.40 3.70
C HIS A 387 10.00 12.84 3.06
N CYS A 388 9.48 13.47 2.00
CA CYS A 388 8.38 12.93 1.20
C CYS A 388 8.92 11.85 0.25
N ASN A 389 8.51 10.60 0.47
CA ASN A 389 8.90 9.47 -0.35
C ASN A 389 7.91 8.31 -0.17
N LYS A 390 8.10 7.23 -0.95
CA LYS A 390 7.24 6.04 -0.93
C LYS A 390 7.09 5.35 0.43
N TRP A 391 8.04 5.52 1.33
CA TRP A 391 8.06 4.92 2.68
C TRP A 391 7.45 5.82 3.75
N ALA A 392 7.40 7.13 3.49
CA ALA A 392 6.92 8.15 4.40
C ALA A 392 5.72 8.90 3.78
N GLN A 393 4.72 8.16 3.36
CA GLN A 393 3.64 8.67 2.50
C GLN A 393 2.82 9.81 3.13
N PHE A 394 2.65 9.80 4.46
CA PHE A 394 1.95 10.84 5.21
C PHE A 394 2.77 12.13 5.37
N ARG A 395 4.07 12.11 5.04
CA ARG A 395 4.90 13.33 5.04
C ARG A 395 4.69 14.18 3.80
N CYS A 396 4.23 13.57 2.72
CA CYS A 396 3.97 14.25 1.45
C CYS A 396 2.70 15.09 1.51
N GLU A 397 2.61 16.12 0.67
CA GLU A 397 1.30 16.65 0.30
C GLU A 397 0.45 15.49 -0.25
N ALA A 398 -0.83 15.40 0.13
CA ALA A 398 -1.67 14.27 -0.26
C ALA A 398 -1.74 14.09 -1.78
N GLY A 399 -1.69 15.20 -2.52
CA GLY A 399 -1.69 15.25 -3.97
C GLY A 399 -0.32 15.14 -4.64
N ASP A 400 0.80 15.11 -3.92
CA ASP A 400 2.12 14.96 -4.54
C ASP A 400 2.45 13.49 -4.80
N LEU A 401 2.03 12.99 -5.96
CA LEU A 401 2.16 11.59 -6.34
C LEU A 401 3.52 11.25 -6.96
N SER A 402 4.23 12.22 -7.52
CA SER A 402 5.51 11.96 -8.20
C SER A 402 6.66 11.74 -7.23
N LEU A 403 6.79 12.58 -6.20
CA LEU A 403 7.80 12.35 -5.16
C LEU A 403 7.45 11.13 -4.31
N ARG A 404 6.15 10.88 -4.10
CA ARG A 404 5.70 9.75 -3.28
C ARG A 404 5.78 8.41 -4.00
N LEU A 405 5.48 8.36 -5.30
CA LEU A 405 5.45 7.12 -6.08
C LEU A 405 6.61 7.14 -7.07
N GLU A 406 6.36 7.57 -8.30
CA GLU A 406 7.37 7.86 -9.32
C GLU A 406 6.76 8.80 -10.39
N PRO A 407 7.59 9.62 -11.07
CA PRO A 407 7.15 10.38 -12.23
C PRO A 407 6.91 9.48 -13.45
N PHE A 408 6.12 9.94 -14.41
CA PHE A 408 5.81 9.16 -15.62
C PHE A 408 6.89 9.28 -16.70
N SER A 409 7.13 8.17 -17.39
CA SER A 409 7.79 8.10 -18.69
C SER A 409 6.74 7.76 -19.73
N ILE A 410 6.58 8.61 -20.74
CA ILE A 410 5.44 8.57 -21.66
C ILE A 410 5.96 8.38 -23.09
N PRO A 411 5.70 7.22 -23.72
CA PRO A 411 6.09 6.94 -25.10
C PRO A 411 5.08 7.52 -26.10
N PRO A 412 5.41 7.60 -27.40
CA PRO A 412 4.43 7.86 -28.45
C PRO A 412 3.44 6.68 -28.54
N CYS A 413 2.16 6.96 -28.84
CA CYS A 413 1.15 5.90 -28.92
C CYS A 413 1.45 4.84 -29.99
N ALA A 414 2.25 5.18 -31.02
CA ALA A 414 2.72 4.25 -32.04
C ALA A 414 3.60 3.12 -31.46
N SER A 415 4.26 3.35 -30.33
CA SER A 415 5.07 2.37 -29.61
C SER A 415 4.30 1.64 -28.50
N GLY A 416 3.01 1.94 -28.33
CA GLY A 416 2.17 1.44 -27.25
C GLY A 416 1.94 2.48 -26.14
N ARG A 417 1.34 2.05 -25.03
CA ARG A 417 1.07 2.88 -23.84
C ARG A 417 2.02 2.48 -22.72
N ALA A 418 2.60 3.47 -22.04
CA ALA A 418 3.25 3.21 -20.77
C ALA A 418 2.20 2.81 -19.74
N LYS A 419 2.53 1.80 -18.93
CA LYS A 419 1.64 1.25 -17.91
C LYS A 419 2.28 1.32 -16.54
N TYR A 420 1.49 1.76 -15.58
CA TYR A 420 1.90 1.91 -14.20
C TYR A 420 0.88 1.26 -13.28
N HIS A 421 1.38 0.70 -12.17
CA HIS A 421 0.54 0.27 -11.06
C HIS A 421 1.21 0.60 -9.73
N PHE A 422 0.53 1.39 -8.93
CA PHE A 422 0.96 1.86 -7.62
C PHE A 422 -0.04 1.48 -6.55
N VAL A 423 0.47 1.46 -5.32
CA VAL A 423 -0.34 1.33 -4.12
C VAL A 423 0.01 2.49 -3.21
N ASP A 424 -1.01 3.28 -2.89
CA ASP A 424 -0.88 4.51 -2.13
C ASP A 424 -1.73 4.44 -0.87
N SER A 425 -1.14 4.82 0.23
CA SER A 425 -1.62 4.66 1.59
C SER A 425 -2.09 6.01 2.17
N ASN A 426 -2.01 7.10 1.40
CA ASN A 426 -2.37 8.48 1.79
C ASN A 426 -3.43 9.12 0.88
N VAL A 427 -3.62 8.64 -0.36
CA VAL A 427 -4.80 9.03 -1.17
C VAL A 427 -6.05 8.40 -0.59
N ALA A 428 -7.06 9.24 -0.33
CA ALA A 428 -8.41 8.80 0.04
C ALA A 428 -9.41 9.06 -1.10
N LEU A 429 -10.28 8.10 -1.39
CA LEU A 429 -11.43 8.26 -2.31
C LEU A 429 -12.75 8.44 -1.55
N SER A 430 -12.76 8.28 -0.23
CA SER A 430 -13.93 8.53 0.61
C SER A 430 -13.57 9.44 1.79
N GLY A 431 -14.55 9.81 2.60
CA GLY A 431 -14.35 10.72 3.71
C GLY A 431 -14.07 12.17 3.29
N PRO A 432 -13.76 13.07 4.24
CA PRO A 432 -13.64 14.50 3.97
C PRO A 432 -12.41 14.87 3.15
N SER A 433 -11.36 14.02 3.21
CA SER A 433 -10.13 14.21 2.43
C SER A 433 -10.20 13.60 1.03
N SER A 434 -11.37 13.12 0.59
CA SER A 434 -11.55 12.47 -0.72
C SER A 434 -11.01 13.31 -1.87
N VAL A 435 -10.30 12.67 -2.78
CA VAL A 435 -9.81 13.28 -4.03
C VAL A 435 -10.81 13.21 -5.18
N LEU A 436 -11.96 12.59 -4.99
CA LEU A 436 -13.01 12.60 -6.02
C LEU A 436 -13.46 14.04 -6.31
N ARG A 437 -13.72 14.34 -7.59
CA ARG A 437 -14.04 15.69 -8.12
C ARG A 437 -12.92 16.71 -8.03
N LYS A 438 -11.71 16.29 -7.68
CA LYS A 438 -10.48 17.07 -7.90
C LYS A 438 -9.93 16.81 -9.29
N SER A 439 -8.76 17.35 -9.61
CA SER A 439 -8.10 17.12 -10.88
C SER A 439 -6.73 16.49 -10.72
N ILE A 440 -6.32 15.68 -11.70
CA ILE A 440 -4.92 15.29 -11.89
C ILE A 440 -4.32 16.19 -12.95
N VAL A 441 -3.12 16.70 -12.69
CA VAL A 441 -2.31 17.47 -13.62
C VAL A 441 -1.03 16.70 -13.91
N ILE A 442 -0.68 16.57 -15.19
CA ILE A 442 0.62 16.07 -15.65
C ILE A 442 1.43 17.27 -16.13
N HIS A 443 2.67 17.36 -15.65
CA HIS A 443 3.62 18.43 -15.94
C HIS A 443 4.53 18.05 -17.12
N ALA A 444 5.35 19.01 -17.55
CA ALA A 444 6.36 18.77 -18.58
C ALA A 444 7.42 17.76 -18.11
N ASP A 445 8.09 17.15 -19.07
CA ASP A 445 9.19 16.21 -18.91
C ASP A 445 10.39 16.83 -18.17
N HIS A 446 11.30 15.98 -17.70
CA HIS A 446 12.52 16.37 -16.99
C HIS A 446 12.23 17.19 -15.72
N TYR A 447 11.23 16.79 -14.95
CA TYR A 447 10.80 17.43 -13.71
C TYR A 447 10.39 18.91 -13.88
N ARG A 448 10.09 19.34 -15.11
CA ARG A 448 9.81 20.75 -15.40
C ARG A 448 8.43 21.15 -14.86
N GLY A 449 8.35 22.37 -14.34
CA GLY A 449 7.14 22.91 -13.70
C GLY A 449 5.91 23.15 -14.59
N PRO A 450 6.00 23.46 -15.90
CA PRO A 450 4.83 23.74 -16.73
C PRO A 450 3.80 22.60 -16.73
N ARG A 451 2.51 22.93 -16.66
CA ARG A 451 1.40 21.98 -16.74
C ARG A 451 1.11 21.65 -18.20
N VAL A 452 1.11 20.38 -18.56
CA VAL A 452 0.87 19.91 -19.95
C VAL A 452 -0.61 19.64 -20.17
N ILE A 453 -1.21 18.86 -19.27
CA ILE A 453 -2.59 18.39 -19.40
C ILE A 453 -3.17 18.09 -18.02
N CYS A 454 -4.49 18.22 -17.91
CA CYS A 454 -5.22 17.93 -16.69
C CYS A 454 -6.62 17.42 -16.97
N GLY A 455 -7.17 16.68 -16.01
CA GLY A 455 -8.52 16.12 -16.08
C GLY A 455 -9.09 15.87 -14.69
N ASN A 456 -10.42 15.80 -14.61
CA ASN A 456 -11.13 15.60 -13.35
C ASN A 456 -11.18 14.12 -12.96
N ILE A 457 -11.08 13.85 -11.66
CA ILE A 457 -11.25 12.52 -11.06
C ILE A 457 -12.75 12.29 -10.88
N ASP A 458 -13.38 11.68 -11.87
CA ASP A 458 -14.81 11.40 -11.88
C ASP A 458 -15.09 9.96 -11.44
N THR A 459 -16.19 9.74 -10.72
CA THR A 459 -16.63 8.39 -10.39
C THR A 459 -17.22 7.68 -11.60
N ASP A 460 -17.01 6.38 -11.69
CA ASP A 460 -17.77 5.52 -12.60
C ASP A 460 -19.23 5.40 -12.12
N GLN A 461 -20.09 6.37 -12.48
CA GLN A 461 -21.55 6.26 -12.36
C GLN A 461 -22.24 6.37 -13.71
#